data_AF-A0A7C7KI92-F1
#
_entry.id   AF-A0A7C7KI92-F1
#
_cell.length_a   1.000
_cell.length_b   1.000
_cell.length_c   1.000
_cell.angle_alpha   90.00
_cell.angle_beta   90.00
_cell.angle_gamma   90.00
#
_symmetry.space_group_name_H-M   'P 1'
#
loop_
_entity.id
_entity.type
_entity.pdbx_description
1 polymer ?
#
loop_
_entity_poly.entity_id
_entity_poly.type
_entity_poly.pdbx_seq_one_letter_code
_entity_poly.pdbx_strand_id
1 'polypeptide(L)'
;MSEDEESRRSRFEWWLDDLSVDPATRVAGAILIILGSILGVVTGSLHITADVGEVLSGQLDESGGLADIHGAVYSALVDETTGGEAVEGVTVVLYDEEELEIGRTTTDSGGRFALDNVPRQSSLIVVDHPNNFTERIWLIPGDHAQITVTLTAGEGVHEQDMRGESHLRESVFITTVIGVLILLAGLAGIIGGVEAYNGTSHFRTQLLAYLGLWSQGLMFIGPLLILMGMGLAYLSRGQFGFVEDA
;
A
#
# COMPACT_ATOMS: atom_id res chain seq x y z
N MET A 1 29.88 50.72 -33.55
CA MET A 1 30.44 49.93 -32.43
C MET A 1 29.42 48.85 -32.07
N SER A 2 29.13 47.98 -33.04
CA SER A 2 27.96 47.08 -33.01
C SER A 2 28.18 45.80 -33.83
N GLU A 3 29.40 45.53 -34.31
CA GLU A 3 29.70 44.35 -35.14
C GLU A 3 30.47 43.26 -34.37
N ASP A 4 30.97 43.55 -33.16
CA ASP A 4 31.84 42.62 -32.42
C ASP A 4 31.09 41.67 -31.46
N GLU A 5 29.87 42.00 -31.04
CA GLU A 5 29.09 41.15 -30.11
C GLU A 5 28.35 39.99 -30.82
N GLU A 6 28.07 40.11 -32.11
CA GLU A 6 27.34 39.10 -32.89
C GLU A 6 28.23 37.89 -33.27
N SER A 7 29.55 38.09 -33.33
CA SER A 7 30.52 37.09 -33.83
C SER A 7 30.90 35.99 -32.83
N ARG A 8 30.40 36.07 -31.58
CA ARG A 8 30.89 35.24 -30.46
C ARG A 8 29.80 34.38 -29.79
N ARG A 9 28.65 34.16 -30.45
CA ARG A 9 27.69 33.13 -30.02
C ARG A 9 28.15 31.74 -30.44
N SER A 10 28.06 30.78 -29.52
CA SER A 10 28.26 29.38 -29.86
C SER A 10 27.09 28.85 -30.71
N ARG A 11 27.33 27.81 -31.51
CA ARG A 11 26.28 27.14 -32.32
C ARG A 11 25.07 26.70 -31.47
N PHE A 12 25.31 26.38 -30.19
CA PHE A 12 24.29 25.98 -29.24
C PHE A 12 23.39 27.14 -28.82
N GLU A 13 23.95 28.32 -28.57
CA GLU A 13 23.17 29.52 -28.21
C GLU A 13 22.27 29.98 -29.35
N TRP A 14 22.74 29.87 -30.59
CA TRP A 14 21.92 30.17 -31.77
C TRP A 14 20.74 29.20 -31.91
N TRP A 15 20.96 27.91 -31.65
CA TRP A 15 19.91 26.90 -31.67
C TRP A 15 18.88 27.09 -30.55
N LEU A 16 19.30 27.48 -29.34
CA LEU A 16 18.38 27.79 -28.25
C LEU A 16 17.54 29.04 -28.51
N ASP A 17 18.12 30.05 -29.18
CA ASP A 17 17.42 31.28 -29.56
C ASP A 17 16.30 30.98 -30.56
N ASP A 18 16.58 30.18 -31.60
CA ASP A 18 15.60 29.72 -32.58
C ASP A 18 14.43 28.97 -31.93
N LEU A 19 14.74 28.03 -31.02
CA LEU A 19 13.73 27.31 -30.24
C LEU A 19 12.88 28.23 -29.35
N SER A 20 13.44 29.31 -28.81
CA SER A 20 12.70 30.21 -27.91
C SER A 20 11.60 31.00 -28.64
N VAL A 21 11.79 31.24 -29.93
CA VAL A 21 10.88 32.03 -30.77
C VAL A 21 9.84 31.15 -31.46
N ASP A 22 10.15 29.88 -31.73
CA ASP A 22 9.23 28.95 -32.39
C ASP A 22 8.01 28.60 -31.48
N PRO A 23 6.76 28.87 -31.92
CA PRO A 23 5.55 28.44 -31.20
C PRO A 23 5.45 26.92 -31.00
N ALA A 24 6.06 26.12 -31.89
CA ALA A 24 6.09 24.67 -31.77
C ALA A 24 6.83 24.21 -30.51
N THR A 25 7.83 24.97 -30.02
CA THR A 25 8.55 24.65 -28.79
C THR A 25 7.65 24.71 -27.57
N ARG A 26 6.77 25.72 -27.49
CA ARG A 26 5.79 25.84 -26.40
C ARG A 26 4.77 24.70 -26.44
N VAL A 27 4.26 24.40 -27.64
CA VAL A 27 3.28 23.31 -27.85
C VAL A 27 3.91 21.94 -27.54
N ALA A 28 5.15 21.70 -27.96
CA ALA A 28 5.88 20.49 -27.62
C ALA A 28 6.08 20.38 -26.11
N GLY A 29 6.43 21.48 -25.43
CA GLY A 29 6.54 21.52 -23.97
C GLY A 29 5.21 21.19 -23.27
N ALA A 30 4.12 21.77 -23.75
CA ALA A 30 2.76 21.49 -23.26
C ALA A 30 2.38 20.02 -23.39
N ILE A 31 2.63 19.40 -24.56
CA ILE A 31 2.34 17.99 -24.81
C ILE A 31 3.14 17.09 -23.85
N LEU A 32 4.42 17.36 -23.65
CA LEU A 32 5.26 16.58 -22.74
C LEU A 32 4.77 16.66 -21.28
N ILE A 33 4.38 17.86 -20.82
CA ILE A 33 3.78 18.03 -19.48
C ILE A 33 2.49 17.21 -19.37
N ILE A 34 1.60 17.28 -20.36
CA ILE A 34 0.33 16.54 -20.36
C ILE A 34 0.57 15.03 -20.35
N LEU A 35 1.45 14.52 -21.22
CA LEU A 35 1.75 13.09 -21.30
C LEU A 35 2.35 12.56 -19.99
N GLY A 36 3.32 13.27 -19.41
CA GLY A 36 3.90 12.87 -18.13
C GLY A 36 2.90 12.92 -16.98
N SER A 37 1.97 13.88 -17.02
CA SER A 37 0.92 14.03 -16.00
C SER A 37 -0.21 12.98 -16.13
N ILE A 38 -0.60 12.61 -17.36
CA ILE A 38 -1.55 11.51 -17.62
C ILE A 38 -0.99 10.21 -17.05
N LEU A 39 0.30 9.95 -17.26
CA LEU A 39 0.95 8.77 -16.72
C LEU A 39 0.88 8.74 -15.18
N GLY A 40 1.04 9.90 -14.54
CA GLY A 40 0.86 10.08 -13.10
C GLY A 40 -0.58 9.86 -12.60
N VAL A 41 -1.57 10.34 -13.35
CA VAL A 41 -2.99 10.09 -13.07
C VAL A 41 -3.32 8.59 -13.12
N VAL A 42 -2.79 7.88 -14.12
CA VAL A 42 -2.98 6.42 -14.24
C VAL A 42 -2.35 5.70 -13.06
N THR A 43 -1.11 6.02 -12.69
CA THR A 43 -0.45 5.39 -11.54
C THR A 43 -1.11 5.72 -10.21
N GLY A 44 -1.52 6.97 -9.98
CA GLY A 44 -2.24 7.37 -8.76
C GLY A 44 -3.57 6.63 -8.60
N SER A 45 -4.29 6.42 -9.72
CA SER A 45 -5.54 5.63 -9.72
C SER A 45 -5.31 4.15 -9.40
N LEU A 46 -4.19 3.59 -9.86
CA LEU A 46 -3.80 2.21 -9.58
C LEU A 46 -3.43 2.01 -8.10
N HIS A 47 -2.72 2.94 -7.47
CA HIS A 47 -2.41 2.87 -6.03
C HIS A 47 -3.67 2.74 -5.18
N ILE A 48 -4.65 3.62 -5.40
CA ILE A 48 -5.92 3.59 -4.66
C ILE A 48 -6.66 2.26 -4.87
N THR A 49 -6.73 1.80 -6.11
CA THR A 49 -7.48 0.57 -6.45
C THR A 49 -6.80 -0.69 -5.92
N ALA A 50 -5.47 -0.74 -5.97
CA ALA A 50 -4.69 -1.87 -5.49
C ALA A 50 -4.82 -2.03 -3.97
N ASP A 51 -4.64 -0.95 -3.21
CA ASP A 51 -4.69 -1.01 -1.75
C ASP A 51 -6.10 -1.30 -1.22
N VAL A 52 -7.12 -0.68 -1.82
CA VAL A 52 -8.52 -0.98 -1.48
C VAL A 52 -8.87 -2.41 -1.90
N GLY A 53 -8.39 -2.85 -3.07
CA GLY A 53 -8.57 -4.21 -3.56
C GLY A 53 -8.01 -5.27 -2.60
N GLU A 54 -6.81 -5.05 -2.08
CA GLU A 54 -6.14 -5.95 -1.12
C GLU A 54 -6.98 -6.13 0.15
N VAL A 55 -7.53 -5.04 0.70
CA VAL A 55 -8.41 -5.09 1.88
C VAL A 55 -9.67 -5.89 1.62
N LEU A 56 -10.35 -5.58 0.51
CA LEU A 56 -11.60 -6.27 0.17
C LEU A 56 -11.35 -7.75 -0.13
N SER A 57 -10.25 -8.09 -0.81
CA SER A 57 -9.89 -9.49 -1.04
C SER A 57 -9.53 -10.22 0.25
N GLY A 58 -8.82 -9.58 1.17
CA GLY A 58 -8.49 -10.16 2.48
C GLY A 58 -9.73 -10.51 3.28
N GLN A 59 -10.75 -9.65 3.26
CA GLN A 59 -12.04 -9.90 3.91
C GLN A 59 -12.87 -10.99 3.21
N LEU A 60 -12.74 -11.15 1.89
CA LEU A 60 -13.47 -12.17 1.14
C LEU A 60 -12.85 -13.57 1.34
N ASP A 61 -11.52 -13.68 1.36
CA ASP A 61 -10.81 -14.94 1.65
C ASP A 61 -11.09 -15.48 3.06
N GLU A 62 -11.40 -14.59 4.02
CA GLU A 62 -11.79 -14.93 5.39
C GLU A 62 -13.19 -15.59 5.46
N SER A 63 -14.02 -15.43 4.43
CA SER A 63 -15.42 -15.88 4.44
C SER A 63 -15.70 -17.25 3.79
N GLY A 64 -14.70 -17.92 3.20
CA GLY A 64 -14.99 -19.07 2.32
C GLY A 64 -13.97 -20.21 2.28
N GLY A 65 -12.80 -20.09 2.91
CA GLY A 65 -11.81 -21.16 2.98
C GLY A 65 -12.11 -22.16 4.09
N LEU A 66 -11.79 -23.44 3.86
CA LEU A 66 -11.67 -24.44 4.91
C LEU A 66 -10.17 -24.67 5.15
N ALA A 67 -9.77 -24.76 6.40
CA ALA A 67 -8.40 -25.00 6.82
C ALA A 67 -8.36 -26.04 7.94
N ASP A 68 -7.18 -26.62 8.14
CA ASP A 68 -6.95 -27.55 9.23
C ASP A 68 -6.18 -26.82 10.34
N ILE A 69 -6.49 -27.17 11.59
CA ILE A 69 -5.75 -26.73 12.76
C ILE A 69 -5.00 -27.93 13.29
N HIS A 70 -3.68 -27.79 13.43
CA HIS A 70 -2.85 -28.74 14.13
C HIS A 70 -2.22 -28.08 15.35
N GLY A 71 -2.18 -28.79 16.46
CA GLY A 71 -1.51 -28.29 17.64
C GLY A 71 -1.01 -29.39 18.57
N ALA A 72 -0.33 -28.97 19.62
CA ALA A 72 0.14 -29.83 20.68
C ALA A 72 0.02 -29.12 22.04
N VAL A 73 -0.28 -29.90 23.07
CA VAL A 73 -0.44 -29.44 24.44
C VAL A 73 0.67 -30.05 25.29
N TYR A 74 1.41 -29.18 25.98
CA TYR A 74 2.50 -29.54 26.88
C TYR A 74 2.25 -28.98 28.27
N SER A 75 2.76 -29.64 29.30
CA SER A 75 2.83 -29.09 30.65
C SER A 75 3.86 -27.95 30.71
N ALA A 76 3.59 -26.91 31.50
CA ALA A 76 4.56 -25.84 31.75
C ALA A 76 5.84 -26.40 32.38
N LEU A 77 6.98 -25.84 32.01
CA LEU A 77 8.26 -26.13 32.67
C LEU A 77 8.22 -25.62 34.11
N VAL A 78 8.50 -26.51 35.07
CA VAL A 78 8.52 -26.19 36.49
C VAL A 78 9.98 -26.00 36.97
N ASP A 79 10.90 -26.84 36.47
CA ASP A 79 12.35 -26.66 36.61
C ASP A 79 13.12 -27.22 35.38
N GLU A 80 14.46 -27.31 35.46
CA GLU A 80 15.32 -27.83 34.37
C GLU A 80 15.15 -29.35 34.11
N THR A 81 14.37 -30.05 34.94
CA THR A 81 14.19 -31.51 34.95
C THR A 81 12.74 -31.97 34.97
N THR A 82 11.77 -31.08 35.15
CA THR A 82 10.34 -31.38 35.32
C THR A 82 9.43 -30.41 34.56
N GLY A 83 8.37 -30.94 33.97
CA GLY A 83 7.48 -30.22 33.06
C GLY A 83 7.93 -30.32 31.60
N GLY A 84 7.19 -29.69 30.68
CA GLY A 84 7.44 -29.80 29.23
C GLY A 84 7.00 -31.13 28.61
N GLU A 85 6.35 -32.01 29.37
CA GLU A 85 5.82 -33.28 28.89
C GLU A 85 4.51 -33.06 28.13
N ALA A 86 4.29 -33.87 27.09
CA ALA A 86 3.05 -33.88 26.33
C ALA A 86 1.89 -34.39 27.20
N VAL A 87 0.72 -33.75 27.10
CA VAL A 87 -0.43 -34.07 27.93
C VAL A 87 -1.53 -34.71 27.09
N GLU A 88 -1.82 -35.98 27.36
CA GLU A 88 -2.88 -36.77 26.72
C GLU A 88 -4.26 -36.50 27.35
N GLY A 89 -5.33 -36.62 26.57
CA GLY A 89 -6.70 -36.57 27.08
C GLY A 89 -7.23 -35.16 27.38
N VAL A 90 -6.52 -34.12 26.93
CA VAL A 90 -6.93 -32.72 27.10
C VAL A 90 -8.04 -32.40 26.11
N THR A 91 -9.13 -31.79 26.59
CA THR A 91 -10.23 -31.39 25.71
C THR A 91 -9.92 -30.04 25.07
N VAL A 92 -9.98 -29.99 23.74
CA VAL A 92 -9.77 -28.78 22.93
C VAL A 92 -11.06 -28.50 22.19
N VAL A 93 -11.65 -27.32 22.44
CA VAL A 93 -12.88 -26.87 21.79
C VAL A 93 -12.58 -25.64 20.96
N LEU A 94 -13.12 -25.60 19.74
CA LEU A 94 -13.04 -24.47 18.84
C LEU A 94 -14.41 -23.78 18.80
N TYR A 95 -14.41 -22.49 19.05
CA TYR A 95 -15.57 -21.61 18.96
C TYR A 95 -15.37 -20.61 17.82
N ASP A 96 -16.47 -20.15 17.23
CA ASP A 96 -16.48 -18.99 16.33
C ASP A 96 -16.49 -17.65 17.11
N GLU A 97 -16.56 -16.53 16.41
CA GLU A 97 -16.65 -15.19 17.03
C GLU A 97 -17.91 -14.96 17.87
N GLU A 98 -18.98 -15.73 17.65
CA GLU A 98 -20.23 -15.67 18.41
C GLU A 98 -20.21 -16.62 19.62
N GLU A 99 -19.05 -17.20 19.94
CA GLU A 99 -18.85 -18.23 20.96
C GLU A 99 -19.69 -19.49 20.75
N LEU A 100 -20.04 -19.83 19.50
CA LEU A 100 -20.68 -21.09 19.14
C LEU A 100 -19.63 -22.17 18.88
N GLU A 101 -19.80 -23.35 19.47
CA GLU A 101 -18.92 -24.50 19.23
C GLU A 101 -19.00 -24.95 17.77
N ILE A 102 -17.88 -24.82 17.05
CA ILE A 102 -17.72 -25.24 15.65
C ILE A 102 -16.83 -26.48 15.50
N GLY A 103 -16.11 -26.87 16.56
CA GLY A 103 -15.30 -28.08 16.56
C GLY A 103 -14.85 -28.50 17.95
N ARG A 104 -14.57 -29.80 18.12
CA ARG A 104 -14.05 -30.36 19.37
C ARG A 104 -13.18 -31.57 19.10
N THR A 105 -12.08 -31.67 19.83
CA THR A 105 -11.16 -32.79 19.77
C THR A 105 -10.50 -33.05 21.13
N THR A 106 -9.72 -34.12 21.21
CA THR A 106 -8.98 -34.49 22.42
C THR A 106 -7.55 -34.82 22.05
N THR A 107 -6.59 -34.46 22.90
CA THR A 107 -5.18 -34.75 22.62
C THR A 107 -4.84 -36.23 22.69
N ASP A 108 -3.96 -36.67 21.79
CA ASP A 108 -3.42 -38.03 21.75
C ASP A 108 -2.29 -38.25 22.78
N SER A 109 -1.70 -39.45 22.78
CA SER A 109 -0.58 -39.81 23.67
C SER A 109 0.70 -38.99 23.45
N GLY A 110 0.82 -38.31 22.31
CA GLY A 110 1.86 -37.33 22.02
C GLY A 110 1.45 -35.90 22.35
N GLY A 111 0.31 -35.69 23.01
CA GLY A 111 -0.27 -34.39 23.33
C GLY A 111 -0.77 -33.62 22.11
N ARG A 112 -0.85 -34.26 20.94
CA ARG A 112 -1.22 -33.60 19.68
C ARG A 112 -2.73 -33.61 19.48
N PHE A 113 -3.23 -32.58 18.82
CA PHE A 113 -4.62 -32.49 18.40
C PHE A 113 -4.73 -31.98 16.97
N ALA A 114 -5.81 -32.36 16.30
CA ALA A 114 -6.16 -31.87 14.97
C ALA A 114 -7.66 -31.58 14.90
N LEU A 115 -8.00 -30.49 14.22
CA LEU A 115 -9.36 -30.11 13.83
C LEU A 115 -9.33 -29.83 12.34
N ASP A 116 -9.91 -30.74 11.56
CA ASP A 116 -9.86 -30.66 10.11
C ASP A 116 -11.07 -29.90 9.56
N ASN A 117 -10.88 -29.27 8.41
CA ASN A 117 -11.96 -28.69 7.61
C ASN A 117 -12.80 -27.66 8.37
N VAL A 118 -12.15 -26.79 9.14
CA VAL A 118 -12.78 -25.69 9.88
C VAL A 118 -12.78 -24.40 9.04
N PRO A 119 -13.79 -23.54 9.17
CA PRO A 119 -13.81 -22.27 8.45
C PRO A 119 -12.59 -21.39 8.79
N ARG A 120 -11.93 -20.84 7.77
CA ARG A 120 -10.80 -19.91 7.91
C ARG A 120 -11.28 -18.50 8.31
N GLN A 121 -11.88 -18.41 9.49
CA GLN A 121 -12.34 -17.17 10.10
C GLN A 121 -11.81 -17.05 11.52
N SER A 122 -11.77 -15.82 12.05
CA SER A 122 -11.48 -15.55 13.46
C SER A 122 -12.23 -16.52 14.38
N SER A 123 -11.47 -17.31 15.14
CA SER A 123 -11.97 -18.40 15.97
C SER A 123 -11.21 -18.42 17.29
N LEU A 124 -11.85 -19.00 18.30
CA LEU A 124 -11.31 -19.13 19.65
C LEU A 124 -11.10 -20.61 19.97
N ILE A 125 -9.85 -21.00 20.25
CA ILE A 125 -9.56 -22.28 20.88
C ILE A 125 -9.65 -22.12 22.39
N VAL A 126 -10.37 -23.02 23.04
CA VAL A 126 -10.42 -23.15 24.49
C VAL A 126 -9.89 -24.52 24.87
N VAL A 127 -8.85 -24.53 25.69
CA VAL A 127 -8.24 -25.74 26.25
C VAL A 127 -8.51 -25.77 27.73
N ASP A 128 -9.25 -26.78 28.17
CA ASP A 128 -9.59 -26.98 29.58
C ASP A 128 -8.97 -28.28 30.10
N HIS A 129 -8.28 -28.19 31.24
CA HIS A 129 -7.66 -29.32 31.91
C HIS A 129 -7.67 -29.12 33.44
N PRO A 130 -8.00 -30.16 34.24
CA PRO A 130 -8.07 -30.04 35.70
C PRO A 130 -6.78 -29.49 36.33
N ASN A 131 -6.93 -28.63 37.33
CA ASN A 131 -5.86 -27.98 38.11
C ASN A 131 -4.92 -27.05 37.31
N ASN A 132 -5.29 -26.69 36.08
CA ASN A 132 -4.56 -25.74 35.24
C ASN A 132 -5.44 -24.53 34.89
N PHE A 133 -4.79 -23.45 34.47
CA PHE A 133 -5.49 -22.33 33.84
C PHE A 133 -6.18 -22.79 32.56
N THR A 134 -7.38 -22.26 32.31
CA THR A 134 -8.05 -22.43 31.01
C THR A 134 -7.35 -21.53 30.00
N GLU A 135 -6.76 -22.12 28.97
CA GLU A 135 -6.08 -21.38 27.90
C GLU A 135 -7.09 -21.03 26.80
N ARG A 136 -7.29 -19.74 26.55
CA ARG A 136 -8.15 -19.16 25.51
C ARG A 136 -7.25 -18.52 24.46
N ILE A 137 -7.25 -19.06 23.24
CA ILE A 137 -6.35 -18.64 22.17
C ILE A 137 -7.17 -18.20 20.96
N TRP A 138 -7.10 -16.93 20.60
CA TRP A 138 -7.69 -16.41 19.37
C TRP A 138 -6.76 -16.64 18.18
N LEU A 139 -7.30 -17.13 17.05
CA LEU A 139 -6.53 -17.33 15.82
C LEU A 139 -7.42 -17.33 14.57
N ILE A 140 -6.78 -17.33 13.41
CA ILE A 140 -7.40 -17.64 12.12
C ILE A 140 -6.90 -19.02 11.69
N PRO A 141 -7.77 -20.02 11.51
CA PRO A 141 -7.35 -21.36 11.09
C PRO A 141 -6.55 -21.36 9.79
N GLY A 142 -5.43 -22.08 9.76
CA GLY A 142 -4.51 -22.14 8.61
C GLY A 142 -3.39 -21.09 8.60
N ASP A 143 -3.43 -20.06 9.46
CA ASP A 143 -2.36 -19.06 9.54
C ASP A 143 -1.10 -19.55 10.27
N HIS A 144 -1.27 -20.56 11.13
CA HIS A 144 -0.20 -21.16 11.91
C HIS A 144 -0.05 -22.63 11.55
N ALA A 145 1.18 -23.06 11.22
CA ALA A 145 1.46 -24.46 10.88
C ALA A 145 1.26 -25.43 12.06
N GLN A 146 1.52 -24.96 13.28
CA GLN A 146 1.28 -25.71 14.51
C GLN A 146 1.06 -24.77 15.70
N ILE A 147 -0.01 -24.99 16.46
CA ILE A 147 -0.32 -24.25 17.69
C ILE A 147 0.29 -25.00 18.88
N THR A 148 1.03 -24.30 19.74
CA THR A 148 1.59 -24.88 20.97
C THR A 148 0.87 -24.30 22.16
N VAL A 149 0.19 -25.16 22.93
CA VAL A 149 -0.51 -24.77 24.16
C VAL A 149 0.31 -25.27 25.35
N THR A 150 0.52 -24.40 26.33
CA THR A 150 1.27 -24.75 27.55
C THR A 150 0.35 -24.67 28.75
N LEU A 151 0.09 -25.81 29.38
CA LEU A 151 -0.74 -25.91 30.58
C LEU A 151 0.05 -25.47 31.81
N THR A 152 -0.32 -24.32 32.35
CA THR A 152 0.25 -23.80 33.59
C THR A 152 -0.66 -24.14 34.77
N ALA A 153 -0.09 -24.64 35.87
CA ALA A 153 -0.86 -24.97 37.06
C ALA A 153 -1.42 -23.70 37.74
N GLY A 154 -2.72 -23.71 38.07
CA GLY A 154 -3.40 -22.60 38.73
C GLY A 154 -4.90 -22.55 38.46
N GLU A 155 -5.54 -21.47 38.92
CA GLU A 155 -6.98 -21.24 38.75
C GLU A 155 -7.21 -19.91 38.02
N GLY A 156 -7.99 -19.94 36.95
CA GLY A 156 -8.36 -18.75 36.18
C GLY A 156 -8.32 -19.01 34.67
N VAL A 157 -8.27 -17.93 33.92
CA VAL A 157 -8.26 -17.94 32.45
C VAL A 157 -7.05 -17.16 31.96
N HIS A 158 -6.28 -17.76 31.06
CA HIS A 158 -5.27 -17.06 30.27
C HIS A 158 -5.80 -16.83 28.88
N GLU A 159 -5.68 -15.60 28.41
CA GLU A 159 -6.11 -15.21 27.07
C GLU A 159 -4.89 -14.80 26.24
N GLN A 160 -4.77 -15.40 25.08
CA GLN A 160 -3.71 -15.14 24.11
C GLN A 160 -4.37 -14.81 22.77
N ASP A 161 -3.89 -13.77 22.09
CA ASP A 161 -4.32 -13.44 20.73
C ASP A 161 -3.20 -13.73 19.73
N MET A 162 -3.43 -14.71 18.86
CA MET A 162 -2.54 -15.12 17.77
C MET A 162 -3.03 -14.68 16.39
N ARG A 163 -4.12 -13.89 16.31
CA ARG A 163 -4.59 -13.27 15.05
C ARG A 163 -3.68 -12.13 14.58
N GLY A 164 -2.82 -11.62 15.48
CA GLY A 164 -1.96 -10.47 15.24
C GLY A 164 -2.70 -9.13 15.39
N GLU A 165 -1.96 -8.01 15.45
CA GLU A 165 -2.56 -6.68 15.40
C GLU A 165 -2.97 -6.33 13.96
N SER A 166 -4.24 -6.04 13.73
CA SER A 166 -4.73 -5.61 12.42
C SER A 166 -4.53 -4.11 12.22
N HIS A 167 -3.42 -3.73 11.57
CA HIS A 167 -3.18 -2.34 11.11
C HIS A 167 -3.75 -2.06 9.71
N LEU A 168 -4.54 -2.98 9.14
CA LEU A 168 -5.02 -2.88 7.76
C LEU A 168 -5.76 -1.56 7.50
N ARG A 169 -6.63 -1.13 8.41
CA ARG A 169 -7.38 0.13 8.28
C ARG A 169 -6.46 1.36 8.26
N GLU A 170 -5.41 1.36 9.08
CA GLU A 170 -4.49 2.49 9.19
C GLU A 170 -3.53 2.56 7.99
N SER A 171 -3.03 1.40 7.54
CA SER A 171 -2.24 1.27 6.32
C SER A 171 -3.01 1.81 5.10
N VAL A 172 -4.26 1.39 4.94
CA VAL A 172 -5.07 1.74 3.75
C VAL A 172 -5.48 3.19 3.77
N PHE A 173 -5.70 3.78 4.95
CA PHE A 173 -5.96 5.21 5.06
C PHE A 173 -4.75 6.02 4.55
N ILE A 174 -3.54 5.70 5.02
CA ILE A 174 -2.32 6.40 4.62
C ILE A 174 -2.10 6.29 3.12
N THR A 175 -2.20 5.09 2.57
CA THR A 175 -1.92 4.86 1.15
C THR A 175 -3.02 5.44 0.24
N THR A 176 -4.28 5.42 0.67
CA THR A 176 -5.38 6.10 -0.04
C THR A 176 -5.16 7.61 -0.08
N VAL A 177 -4.78 8.22 1.04
CA VAL A 177 -4.47 9.67 1.09
C VAL A 177 -3.32 10.01 0.14
N ILE A 178 -2.26 9.20 0.14
CA ILE A 178 -1.12 9.36 -0.78
C ILE A 178 -1.59 9.22 -2.24
N GLY A 179 -2.38 8.19 -2.56
CA GLY A 179 -2.93 7.98 -3.89
C GLY A 179 -3.78 9.15 -4.39
N VAL A 180 -4.61 9.73 -3.52
CA VAL A 180 -5.40 10.94 -3.83
C VAL A 180 -4.49 12.15 -4.08
N LEU A 181 -3.44 12.36 -3.28
CA LEU A 181 -2.49 13.45 -3.49
C LEU A 181 -1.73 13.31 -4.82
N ILE A 182 -1.31 12.09 -5.16
CA ILE A 182 -0.66 11.77 -6.44
C ILE A 182 -1.60 12.04 -7.61
N LEU A 183 -2.88 11.65 -7.48
CA LEU A 183 -3.91 11.91 -8.49
C LEU A 183 -4.13 13.41 -8.70
N LEU A 184 -4.27 14.18 -7.61
CA LEU A 184 -4.45 15.63 -7.67
C LEU A 184 -3.22 16.34 -8.26
N ALA A 185 -2.01 15.89 -7.91
CA ALA A 185 -0.77 16.34 -8.53
C ALA A 185 -0.81 16.11 -10.05
N GLY A 186 -1.18 14.91 -10.50
CA GLY A 186 -1.30 14.59 -11.92
C GLY A 186 -2.31 15.49 -12.65
N LEU A 187 -3.46 15.74 -12.04
CA LEU A 187 -4.46 16.67 -12.58
C LEU A 187 -3.94 18.11 -12.66
N ALA A 188 -3.22 18.57 -11.63
CA ALA A 188 -2.58 19.88 -11.64
C ALA A 188 -1.59 20.00 -12.81
N GLY A 189 -0.77 18.97 -13.05
CA GLY A 189 0.13 18.90 -14.19
C GLY A 189 -0.58 18.99 -15.55
N ILE A 190 -1.71 18.29 -15.72
CA ILE A 190 -2.54 18.38 -16.94
C ILE A 190 -3.03 19.82 -17.14
N ILE A 191 -3.55 20.47 -16.10
CA ILE A 191 -4.01 21.86 -16.17
C ILE A 191 -2.85 22.79 -16.53
N GLY A 192 -1.66 22.58 -15.94
CA GLY A 192 -0.45 23.33 -16.26
C GLY A 192 -0.01 23.18 -17.72
N GLY A 193 -0.14 21.98 -18.28
CA GLY A 193 0.13 21.71 -19.69
C GLY A 193 -0.89 22.35 -20.64
N VAL A 194 -2.18 22.35 -20.29
CA VAL A 194 -3.22 23.08 -21.07
C VAL A 194 -2.96 24.59 -21.04
N GLU A 195 -2.59 25.13 -19.88
CA GLU A 195 -2.20 26.54 -19.75
C GLU A 195 -0.97 26.88 -20.60
N ALA A 196 -0.01 25.95 -20.69
CA ALA A 196 1.17 26.07 -21.55
C ALA A 196 0.79 26.08 -23.04
N TYR A 197 -0.13 25.20 -23.44
CA TYR A 197 -0.63 25.12 -24.81
C TYR A 197 -1.28 26.44 -25.25
N ASN A 198 -2.13 27.00 -24.39
CA ASN A 198 -2.84 28.26 -24.65
C ASN A 198 -1.94 29.50 -24.53
N GLY A 199 -0.72 29.40 -23.98
CA GLY A 199 0.21 30.53 -23.83
C GLY A 199 -0.29 31.61 -22.86
N THR A 200 -1.09 31.22 -21.88
CA THR A 200 -1.80 32.16 -21.00
C THR A 200 -0.85 32.81 -19.98
N SER A 201 -0.32 32.03 -19.03
CA SER A 201 0.56 32.54 -17.98
C SER A 201 1.69 31.56 -17.65
N HIS A 202 2.93 31.99 -17.89
CA HIS A 202 4.13 31.18 -17.62
C HIS A 202 4.25 30.75 -16.15
N PHE A 203 3.98 31.65 -15.20
CA PHE A 203 4.11 31.31 -13.76
C PHE A 203 3.12 30.20 -13.35
N ARG A 204 1.86 30.30 -13.79
CA ARG A 204 0.82 29.30 -13.53
C ARG A 204 1.17 27.96 -14.16
N THR A 205 1.63 27.95 -15.41
CA THR A 205 2.15 26.76 -16.08
C THR A 205 3.25 26.10 -15.26
N GLN A 206 4.29 26.84 -14.87
CA GLN A 206 5.42 26.29 -14.13
C GLN A 206 5.02 25.79 -12.73
N LEU A 207 4.17 26.51 -12.02
CA LEU A 207 3.68 26.08 -10.70
C LEU A 207 2.85 24.79 -10.78
N LEU A 208 1.91 24.73 -11.73
CA LEU A 208 1.04 23.57 -11.92
C LEU A 208 1.80 22.36 -12.44
N ALA A 209 2.73 22.55 -13.37
CA ALA A 209 3.63 21.50 -13.84
C ALA A 209 4.57 21.00 -12.73
N TYR A 210 5.06 21.90 -11.87
CA TYR A 210 5.85 21.53 -10.70
C TYR A 210 5.05 20.66 -9.72
N LEU A 211 3.78 21.00 -9.46
CA LEU A 211 2.89 20.13 -8.69
C LEU A 211 2.70 18.77 -9.41
N GLY A 212 2.60 18.79 -10.74
CA GLY A 212 2.57 17.59 -11.59
C GLY A 212 3.73 16.61 -11.40
N LEU A 213 4.93 17.09 -11.04
CA LEU A 213 6.10 16.23 -10.81
C LEU A 213 5.89 15.22 -9.67
N TRP A 214 5.01 15.54 -8.72
CA TRP A 214 4.70 14.69 -7.57
C TRP A 214 3.74 13.53 -7.91
N SER A 215 3.23 13.47 -9.14
CA SER A 215 2.26 12.45 -9.59
C SER A 215 2.85 11.05 -9.86
N GLN A 216 4.15 10.84 -9.62
CA GLN A 216 4.83 9.54 -9.69
C GLN A 216 4.55 8.68 -10.97
N GLY A 217 4.28 9.30 -12.12
CA GLY A 217 4.03 8.57 -13.38
C GLY A 217 5.21 7.69 -13.79
N LEU A 218 5.15 6.38 -13.52
CA LEU A 218 6.21 5.39 -13.75
C LEU A 218 7.59 5.83 -13.24
N MET A 219 7.71 6.10 -11.92
CA MET A 219 8.91 6.40 -11.09
C MET A 219 9.90 7.47 -11.62
N PHE A 220 10.26 7.43 -12.90
CA PHE A 220 11.15 8.34 -13.61
C PHE A 220 10.57 8.88 -14.93
N ILE A 221 9.71 8.15 -15.65
CA ILE A 221 9.33 8.52 -17.03
C ILE A 221 8.43 9.77 -17.04
N GLY A 222 7.39 9.79 -16.21
CA GLY A 222 6.45 10.91 -16.09
C GLY A 222 7.14 12.20 -15.64
N PRO A 223 7.88 12.19 -14.51
CA PRO A 223 8.65 13.35 -14.07
C PRO A 223 9.66 13.85 -15.11
N LEU A 224 10.34 12.95 -15.83
CA LEU A 224 11.26 13.32 -16.91
C LEU A 224 10.55 14.08 -18.04
N LEU A 225 9.40 13.58 -18.50
CA LEU A 225 8.60 14.24 -19.53
C LEU A 225 8.12 15.62 -19.06
N ILE A 226 7.65 15.72 -17.81
CA ILE A 226 7.22 17.00 -17.23
C ILE A 226 8.38 17.99 -17.14
N LEU A 227 9.56 17.57 -16.65
CA LEU A 227 10.74 18.43 -16.57
C LEU A 227 11.21 18.92 -17.95
N MET A 228 11.23 18.02 -18.94
CA MET A 228 11.56 18.37 -20.32
C MET A 228 10.56 19.39 -20.87
N GLY A 229 9.27 19.17 -20.64
CA GLY A 229 8.23 20.09 -21.06
C GLY A 229 8.26 21.44 -20.35
N MET A 230 8.56 21.46 -19.04
CA MET A 230 8.82 22.68 -18.27
C MET A 230 10.01 23.45 -18.82
N GLY A 231 11.08 22.76 -19.22
CA GLY A 231 12.26 23.36 -19.85
C GLY A 231 11.93 24.04 -21.18
N LEU A 232 11.18 23.38 -22.06
CA LEU A 232 10.75 23.95 -23.34
C LEU A 232 9.77 25.12 -23.15
N ALA A 233 8.83 25.01 -22.21
CA ALA A 233 7.91 26.09 -21.85
C ALA A 233 8.66 27.30 -21.24
N TYR A 234 9.76 27.07 -20.53
CA TYR A 234 10.61 28.12 -19.98
C TYR A 234 11.43 28.83 -21.07
N LEU A 235 11.97 28.09 -22.04
CA LEU A 235 12.67 28.67 -23.20
C LEU A 235 11.73 29.58 -24.01
N SER A 236 10.48 29.15 -24.19
CA SER A 236 9.44 29.89 -24.90
C SER A 236 8.64 30.85 -24.00
N ARG A 237 9.15 31.23 -22.82
CA ARG A 237 8.44 32.11 -21.86
C ARG A 237 8.00 33.45 -22.45
N GLY A 238 8.70 33.93 -23.47
CA GLY A 238 8.37 35.16 -24.19
C GLY A 238 7.07 35.06 -24.99
N GLN A 239 6.50 33.87 -25.17
CA GLN A 239 5.24 33.65 -25.89
C GLN A 239 4.02 33.63 -24.95
N PHE A 240 4.19 33.86 -23.65
CA PHE A 240 3.11 33.86 -22.67
C PHE A 240 2.56 35.27 -22.44
N GLY A 241 1.23 35.39 -22.30
CA GLY A 241 0.56 36.66 -22.04
C GLY A 241 0.22 37.49 -23.28
N PHE A 242 0.52 36.99 -24.48
CA PHE A 242 0.05 37.55 -25.75
C PHE A 242 -1.25 36.83 -26.17
N VAL A 243 -2.32 37.05 -25.40
CA VAL A 243 -3.67 36.90 -25.94
C VAL A 243 -4.02 38.29 -26.45
N GLU A 244 -3.70 38.58 -27.71
CA GLU A 244 -4.32 39.71 -28.39
C GLU A 244 -5.83 39.44 -28.44
N ASP A 245 -6.60 40.42 -27.96
CA ASP A 245 -8.04 40.48 -28.11
C ASP A 245 -8.42 40.21 -29.58
N ALA A 246 -9.16 39.12 -29.81
CA ALA A 246 -9.86 38.84 -31.07
C ALA A 246 -11.25 38.30 -30.77
#